data_AF-A0A5E4QEZ8-F1
#
_entry.id   AF-A0A5E4QEZ8-F1
#
_cell.length_a   1.000
_cell.length_b   1.000
_cell.length_c   1.000
_cell.angle_alpha   90.00
_cell.angle_beta   90.00
_cell.angle_gamma   90.00
#
_symmetry.space_group_name_H-M   'P 1'
#
loop_
_entity.id
_entity.type
_entity.pdbx_description
1 polymer ?
#
loop_
_entity_poly.entity_id
_entity_poly.type
_entity_poly.pdbx_seq_one_letter_code
_entity_poly.pdbx_strand_id
1 'polypeptide(L)'
;MFPSNHKTIFVLDHTPYFGISSDYPIDFDVSKSRGPGYVPLPPICKSLWTCSVEASVEYCRIVWDLFPEGKLVRFVVSDASAHVLNNWTPSQQNLNHILNGLSLVGPVRRGAGGDVVGLCAAIDSLAEPSPIQASRPPTERLFENRGRIICITSARDDDSIRSLAEIALNTLVQQNKKASAVQPSTTTDSSSPPQVNNQPTTEMGGGLMGVEVIVCRASALANLLGRLIIHSADAHAGLRATQTAAEASESGGAGGCNGALWRVTPADVASRPSACLVNFLLNGRSVTLEVPVRKSGCRSASHVLAAQGGELWIGALGGRTPYDDPPALSEGAGGRVTDYRTSSNHSVAPTRMRRPDRSCRDTPPTGHSPSHPLSYSTWDL
;
A
#
# COMPACT_ATOMS: atom_id res chain seq x y z
N MET A 1 -7.14 16.28 -3.60
CA MET A 1 -7.97 15.80 -2.47
C MET A 1 -7.30 14.57 -1.88
N PHE A 2 -7.25 14.41 -0.56
CA PHE A 2 -6.66 13.21 0.06
C PHE A 2 -7.76 12.14 0.22
N PRO A 3 -7.56 10.91 -0.29
CA PRO A 3 -8.54 9.84 -0.12
C PRO A 3 -8.62 9.38 1.34
N SER A 4 -9.70 8.71 1.72
CA SER A 4 -9.93 8.22 3.10
C SER A 4 -8.90 7.20 3.58
N ASN A 5 -8.16 6.54 2.67
CA ASN A 5 -7.05 5.65 2.99
C ASN A 5 -5.68 6.33 2.90
N HIS A 6 -5.62 7.66 2.82
CA HIS A 6 -4.35 8.39 2.93
C HIS A 6 -3.69 8.15 4.31
N LYS A 7 -4.52 8.12 5.37
CA LYS A 7 -4.12 7.78 6.73
C LYS A 7 -4.95 6.59 7.21
N THR A 8 -4.28 5.50 7.56
CA THR A 8 -4.88 4.33 8.19
C THR A 8 -4.27 4.14 9.58
N ILE A 9 -5.10 3.91 10.60
CA ILE A 9 -4.63 3.63 11.96
C ILE A 9 -5.12 2.25 12.37
N PHE A 10 -4.22 1.36 12.74
CA PHE A 10 -4.57 0.13 13.44
C PHE A 10 -4.66 0.40 14.93
N VAL A 11 -5.79 0.03 15.53
CA VAL A 11 -5.94 -0.07 16.98
C VAL A 11 -5.98 -1.55 17.34
N LEU A 12 -4.95 -2.04 18.01
CA LEU A 12 -4.82 -3.45 18.38
C LEU A 12 -5.09 -3.62 19.88
N ASP A 13 -6.07 -4.45 20.21
CA ASP A 13 -6.37 -4.84 21.58
C ASP A 13 -5.24 -5.73 22.15
N HIS A 14 -4.64 -5.28 23.26
CA HIS A 14 -3.60 -5.98 24.03
C HIS A 14 -4.06 -6.31 25.45
N THR A 15 -5.38 -6.37 25.66
CA THR A 15 -5.97 -6.86 26.91
C THR A 15 -5.68 -8.34 27.12
N PRO A 16 -5.77 -8.86 28.36
CA PRO A 16 -5.55 -10.28 28.64
C PRO A 16 -6.38 -11.24 27.78
N TYR A 17 -7.56 -10.79 27.32
CA TYR A 17 -8.42 -11.59 26.45
C TYR A 17 -7.71 -11.95 25.15
N PHE A 18 -6.92 -11.05 24.57
CA PHE A 18 -6.16 -11.33 23.34
C PHE A 18 -4.97 -12.28 23.55
N GLY A 19 -4.65 -12.63 24.80
CA GLY A 19 -3.66 -13.66 25.12
C GLY A 19 -4.18 -15.09 24.97
N ILE A 20 -5.48 -15.31 24.77
CA ILE A 20 -6.05 -16.66 24.61
C ILE A 20 -5.72 -17.27 23.25
N SER A 21 -5.83 -18.59 23.17
CA SER A 21 -5.69 -19.38 21.94
C SER A 21 -6.66 -18.91 20.86
N SER A 22 -6.20 -18.88 19.61
CA SER A 22 -7.03 -18.68 18.42
C SER A 22 -7.85 -19.91 18.03
N ASP A 23 -7.64 -21.03 18.74
CA ASP A 23 -8.21 -22.36 18.48
C ASP A 23 -8.06 -22.80 17.03
N TYR A 24 -6.91 -22.46 16.46
CA TYR A 24 -6.51 -22.83 15.10
C TYR A 24 -5.15 -23.55 15.18
N PRO A 25 -5.17 -24.90 15.29
CA PRO A 25 -3.96 -25.68 15.50
C PRO A 25 -3.04 -25.61 14.28
N ILE A 26 -1.75 -25.48 14.55
CA ILE A 26 -0.69 -25.47 13.55
C ILE A 26 0.21 -26.67 13.83
N ASP A 27 0.29 -27.56 12.84
CA ASP A 27 1.17 -28.72 12.89
C ASP A 27 2.60 -28.31 12.54
N PHE A 28 3.49 -28.39 13.53
CA PHE A 28 4.93 -28.17 13.34
C PHE A 28 5.71 -29.46 13.06
N ASP A 29 5.01 -30.60 13.04
CA ASP A 29 5.61 -31.89 12.76
C ASP A 29 5.80 -32.11 11.24
N VAL A 30 6.93 -31.65 10.69
CA VAL A 30 7.20 -31.64 9.24
C VAL A 30 7.80 -32.97 8.72
N SER A 31 8.16 -33.91 9.60
CA SER A 31 8.88 -35.13 9.21
C SER A 31 7.96 -36.31 8.88
N LYS A 32 7.87 -36.66 7.58
CA LYS A 32 7.04 -37.75 7.05
C LYS A 32 7.65 -39.17 7.15
N SER A 33 8.94 -39.34 7.45
CA SER A 33 9.57 -40.67 7.54
C SER A 33 9.91 -41.01 8.97
N ARG A 34 9.13 -41.88 9.63
CA ARG A 34 9.45 -42.25 10.99
C ARG A 34 9.25 -43.75 11.22
N GLY A 35 10.30 -44.36 11.78
CA GLY A 35 10.34 -45.77 12.15
C GLY A 35 9.60 -46.06 13.46
N PRO A 36 9.75 -47.27 14.01
CA PRO A 36 9.09 -47.68 15.24
C PRO A 36 9.49 -46.78 16.43
N GLY A 37 8.51 -46.38 17.25
CA GLY A 37 8.74 -45.59 18.48
C GLY A 37 8.56 -44.07 18.34
N TYR A 38 7.97 -43.60 17.24
CA TYR A 38 7.75 -42.18 17.05
C TYR A 38 6.59 -41.60 17.89
N VAL A 39 6.82 -40.47 18.56
CA VAL A 39 5.79 -39.68 19.27
C VAL A 39 5.61 -38.32 18.57
N PRO A 40 4.41 -38.03 18.01
CA PRO A 40 4.13 -36.75 17.35
C PRO A 40 4.17 -35.58 18.32
N LEU A 41 4.72 -34.45 17.86
CA LEU A 41 4.64 -33.19 18.60
C LEU A 41 3.20 -32.70 18.60
N PRO A 42 2.64 -32.28 19.76
CA PRO A 42 1.32 -31.68 19.81
C PRO A 42 1.26 -30.41 18.94
N PRO A 43 0.14 -30.19 18.23
CA PRO A 43 -0.08 -28.94 17.50
C PRO A 43 -0.07 -27.76 18.47
N ILE A 44 0.37 -26.59 17.98
CA ILE A 44 0.32 -25.34 18.77
C ILE A 44 -0.66 -24.36 18.13
N CYS A 45 -1.32 -23.55 18.96
CA CYS A 45 -2.18 -22.47 18.49
C CYS A 45 -1.47 -21.13 18.71
N LYS A 46 -1.71 -20.19 17.79
CA LYS A 46 -1.35 -18.78 18.00
C LYS A 46 -2.33 -18.16 19.00
N SER A 47 -1.92 -17.05 19.63
CA SER A 47 -2.86 -16.22 20.40
C SER A 47 -3.67 -15.32 19.46
N LEU A 48 -4.81 -14.80 19.92
CA LEU A 48 -5.56 -13.76 19.18
C LEU A 48 -4.69 -12.53 18.91
N TRP A 49 -3.85 -12.12 19.86
CA TRP A 49 -2.86 -11.06 19.71
C TRP A 49 -1.90 -11.36 18.56
N THR A 50 -1.29 -12.55 18.54
CA THR A 50 -0.37 -12.97 17.48
C THR A 50 -1.06 -12.93 16.11
N CYS A 51 -2.28 -13.44 15.99
CA CYS A 51 -3.04 -13.39 14.74
C CYS A 51 -3.33 -11.96 14.29
N SER A 52 -3.64 -11.05 15.23
CA SER A 52 -3.94 -9.65 14.96
C SER A 52 -2.71 -8.89 14.48
N VAL A 53 -1.57 -9.11 15.12
CA VAL A 53 -0.27 -8.56 14.71
C VAL A 53 0.11 -9.06 13.32
N GLU A 54 0.08 -10.38 13.08
CA GLU A 54 0.44 -10.96 11.78
C GLU A 54 -0.43 -10.40 10.65
N ALA A 55 -1.75 -10.33 10.85
CA ALA A 55 -2.66 -9.82 9.84
C ALA A 55 -2.40 -8.33 9.53
N SER A 56 -2.16 -7.52 10.57
CA SER A 56 -1.92 -6.07 10.40
C SER A 56 -0.56 -5.78 9.76
N VAL A 57 0.46 -6.57 10.09
CA VAL A 57 1.79 -6.50 9.46
C VAL A 57 1.72 -6.92 7.99
N GLU A 58 0.99 -8.00 7.67
CA GLU A 58 0.78 -8.43 6.29
C GLU A 58 0.01 -7.37 5.47
N TYR A 59 -0.97 -6.69 6.09
CA TYR A 59 -1.63 -5.56 5.48
C TYR A 59 -0.62 -4.46 5.10
N CYS A 60 0.29 -4.11 6.00
CA CYS A 60 1.30 -3.09 5.76
C CYS A 60 2.27 -3.49 4.65
N ARG A 61 2.71 -4.75 4.62
CA ARG A 61 3.56 -5.29 3.56
C ARG A 61 2.92 -5.08 2.19
N ILE A 62 1.66 -5.51 2.03
CA ILE A 62 0.92 -5.38 0.77
C ILE A 62 0.75 -3.91 0.40
N VAL A 63 0.34 -3.06 1.35
CA VAL A 63 0.12 -1.62 1.09
C VAL A 63 1.40 -0.93 0.65
N TRP A 64 2.54 -1.17 1.33
CA TRP A 64 3.79 -0.51 0.99
C TRP A 64 4.46 -1.06 -0.26
N ASP A 65 4.24 -2.33 -0.61
CA ASP A 65 4.69 -2.87 -1.91
C ASP A 65 3.93 -2.23 -3.08
N LEU A 66 2.62 -2.02 -2.92
CA LEU A 66 1.76 -1.44 -3.96
C LEU A 66 1.83 0.09 -4.01
N PHE A 67 1.97 0.74 -2.85
CA PHE A 67 1.94 2.18 -2.68
C PHE A 67 3.13 2.61 -1.80
N PRO A 68 4.34 2.74 -2.38
CA PRO A 68 5.53 3.16 -1.63
C PRO A 68 5.40 4.58 -1.05
N GLU A 69 4.49 5.39 -1.59
CA GLU A 69 4.21 6.75 -1.12
C GLU A 69 2.69 6.99 -1.03
N GLY A 70 2.30 8.01 -0.27
CA GLY A 70 0.92 8.52 -0.24
C GLY A 70 -0.07 7.71 0.61
N LYS A 71 0.28 6.51 1.06
CA LYS A 71 -0.50 5.69 2.01
C LYS A 71 0.27 5.53 3.31
N LEU A 72 -0.20 6.16 4.38
CA LEU A 72 0.44 6.16 5.68
C LEU A 72 -0.32 5.27 6.65
N VAL A 73 0.42 4.48 7.43
CA VAL A 73 -0.14 3.58 8.45
C VAL A 73 0.45 3.94 9.82
N ARG A 74 -0.41 4.01 10.84
CA ARG A 74 -0.03 4.18 12.24
C ARG A 74 -0.55 3.02 13.08
N PHE A 75 0.21 2.59 14.07
CA PHE A 75 -0.19 1.56 15.03
C PHE A 75 -0.39 2.18 16.41
N VAL A 76 -1.53 1.84 17.01
CA VAL A 76 -1.86 2.09 18.41
C VAL A 76 -2.16 0.75 19.05
N VAL A 77 -1.43 0.40 20.09
CA VAL A 77 -1.71 -0.79 20.91
C VAL A 77 -2.45 -0.33 22.15
N SER A 78 -3.57 -0.98 22.49
CA SER A 78 -4.45 -0.57 23.58
C SER A 78 -4.51 -1.62 24.68
N ASP A 79 -4.10 -1.25 25.89
CA ASP A 79 -4.23 -2.04 27.12
C ASP A 79 -4.92 -1.21 28.23
N ALA A 80 -4.30 -1.04 29.40
CA ALA A 80 -4.71 -0.02 30.37
C ALA A 80 -4.46 1.42 29.86
N SER A 81 -3.65 1.55 28.81
CA SER A 81 -3.19 2.78 28.19
C SER A 81 -3.07 2.62 26.68
N ALA A 82 -2.88 3.73 25.96
CA ALA A 82 -2.62 3.71 24.52
C ALA A 82 -1.13 3.88 24.24
N HIS A 83 -0.56 2.96 23.44
CA HIS A 83 0.83 2.98 23.02
C HIS A 83 0.89 3.23 21.51
N VAL A 84 1.26 4.46 21.12
CA VAL A 84 1.45 4.83 19.71
C VAL A 84 2.86 4.41 19.27
N LEU A 85 2.97 3.48 18.32
CA LEU A 85 4.26 2.86 17.95
C LEU A 85 5.04 3.64 16.89
N ASN A 86 4.34 4.44 16.08
CA ASN A 86 4.94 5.22 15.00
C ASN A 86 4.10 6.46 14.69
N ASN A 87 4.63 7.33 13.83
CA ASN A 87 3.97 8.55 13.40
C ASN A 87 3.86 8.65 11.86
N TRP A 88 3.41 9.80 11.35
CA TRP A 88 3.18 10.02 9.92
C TRP A 88 4.47 10.25 9.09
N THR A 89 5.67 10.17 9.70
CA THR A 89 6.93 10.39 8.99
C THR A 89 7.29 9.21 8.09
N PRO A 90 7.80 9.45 6.85
CA PRO A 90 8.12 8.37 5.91
C PRO A 90 9.18 7.40 6.43
N SER A 91 10.13 7.89 7.23
CA SER A 91 11.18 7.05 7.84
C SER A 91 10.64 5.96 8.77
N GLN A 92 9.40 6.10 9.27
CA GLN A 92 8.74 5.11 10.12
C GLN A 92 7.70 4.27 9.36
N GLN A 93 7.55 4.45 8.05
CA GLN A 93 6.63 3.69 7.20
C GLN A 93 7.33 2.45 6.61
N ASN A 94 7.83 1.58 7.48
CA ASN A 94 8.48 0.34 7.08
C ASN A 94 8.28 -0.77 8.11
N LEU A 95 8.34 -2.02 7.65
CA LEU A 95 8.06 -3.18 8.50
C LEU A 95 9.07 -3.34 9.64
N ASN A 96 10.34 -2.98 9.44
CA ASN A 96 11.35 -3.08 10.50
C ASN A 96 11.00 -2.19 11.70
N HIS A 97 10.58 -0.94 11.47
CA HIS A 97 10.16 -0.03 12.53
C HIS A 97 8.95 -0.59 13.30
N ILE A 98 7.92 -1.06 12.58
CA ILE A 98 6.71 -1.61 13.17
C ILE A 98 6.99 -2.89 13.97
N LEU A 99 7.75 -3.82 13.40
CA LEU A 99 8.10 -5.08 14.06
C LEU A 99 8.96 -4.85 15.31
N ASN A 100 9.90 -3.90 15.27
CA ASN A 100 10.66 -3.51 16.45
C ASN A 100 9.73 -2.97 17.54
N GLY A 101 8.82 -2.06 17.21
CA GLY A 101 7.83 -1.53 18.16
C GLY A 101 6.95 -2.63 18.79
N LEU A 102 6.41 -3.52 17.95
CA LEU A 102 5.58 -4.65 18.41
C LEU A 102 6.37 -5.66 19.24
N SER A 103 7.65 -5.87 18.95
CA SER A 103 8.53 -6.73 19.75
C SER A 103 8.78 -6.18 21.15
N LEU A 104 8.85 -4.85 21.31
CA LEU A 104 9.00 -4.17 22.60
C LEU A 104 7.71 -4.27 23.44
N VAL A 105 6.55 -4.19 22.79
CA VAL A 105 5.25 -4.47 23.43
C VAL A 105 5.18 -5.92 23.92
N GLY A 106 5.58 -6.86 23.06
CA GLY A 106 5.66 -8.28 23.39
C GLY A 106 4.29 -8.98 23.51
N PRO A 107 4.25 -10.21 24.04
CA PRO A 107 3.01 -10.95 24.23
C PRO A 107 2.14 -10.30 25.31
N VAL A 108 0.84 -10.54 25.23
CA VAL A 108 -0.15 -10.08 26.21
C VAL A 108 0.23 -10.56 27.61
N ARG A 109 0.24 -9.64 28.57
CA ARG A 109 0.49 -9.93 29.99
C ARG A 109 -0.83 -9.90 30.77
N ARG A 110 -0.83 -10.53 31.96
CA ARG A 110 -1.96 -10.45 32.89
C ARG A 110 -2.08 -9.00 33.39
N GLY A 111 -3.27 -8.41 33.28
CA GLY A 111 -3.54 -7.00 33.63
C GLY A 111 -5.02 -6.67 33.41
N ALA A 112 -5.41 -5.41 33.57
CA ALA A 112 -6.70 -4.90 33.10
C ALA A 112 -6.46 -4.00 31.89
N GLY A 113 -7.40 -3.95 30.96
CA GLY A 113 -7.30 -3.05 29.82
C GLY A 113 -8.59 -3.02 29.00
N GLY A 114 -8.64 -2.11 28.04
CA GLY A 114 -9.72 -1.99 27.06
C GLY A 114 -9.25 -1.27 25.81
N ASP A 115 -10.04 -1.36 24.74
CA ASP A 115 -9.80 -0.77 23.42
C ASP A 115 -10.17 0.73 23.34
N VAL A 116 -10.99 1.22 24.26
CA VAL A 116 -11.46 2.61 24.31
C VAL A 116 -10.33 3.64 24.32
N VAL A 117 -9.27 3.41 25.13
CA VAL A 117 -8.17 4.38 25.28
C VAL A 117 -7.35 4.48 23.99
N GLY A 118 -7.07 3.33 23.35
CA GLY A 118 -6.42 3.26 22.05
C GLY A 118 -7.24 3.90 20.94
N LEU A 119 -8.57 3.72 20.97
CA LEU A 119 -9.48 4.33 20.01
C LEU A 119 -9.46 5.87 20.10
N CYS A 120 -9.48 6.42 21.30
CA CYS A 120 -9.33 7.86 21.51
C CYS A 120 -7.96 8.37 21.00
N ALA A 121 -6.87 7.68 21.34
CA ALA A 121 -5.53 8.05 20.89
C ALA A 121 -5.37 7.96 19.36
N ALA A 122 -6.08 7.03 18.71
CA ALA A 122 -6.14 6.94 17.26
C ALA A 122 -6.86 8.15 16.63
N ILE A 123 -7.98 8.57 17.19
CA ILE A 123 -8.70 9.76 16.71
C ILE A 123 -7.84 11.02 16.88
N ASP A 124 -7.16 11.15 18.02
CA ASP A 124 -6.23 12.26 18.27
C ASP A 124 -5.08 12.25 17.25
N SER A 125 -4.49 11.07 16.99
CA SER A 125 -3.45 10.88 15.98
C SER A 125 -3.92 11.23 14.56
N LEU A 126 -5.19 11.02 14.25
CA LEU A 126 -5.76 11.31 12.95
C LEU A 126 -5.83 12.83 12.67
N ALA A 127 -6.01 13.63 13.72
CA ALA A 127 -6.02 15.09 13.64
C ALA A 127 -4.65 15.67 13.27
N GLU A 128 -3.55 14.98 13.59
CA GLU A 128 -2.20 15.41 13.23
C GLU A 128 -2.02 15.47 11.70
N PRO A 129 -1.47 16.54 11.12
CA PRO A 129 -1.21 16.61 9.69
C PRO A 129 -0.12 15.62 9.26
N SER A 130 -0.29 15.00 8.10
CA SER A 130 0.81 14.27 7.46
C SER A 130 1.88 15.23 6.93
N PRO A 131 3.11 14.79 6.66
CA PRO A 131 4.16 15.67 6.12
C PRO A 131 3.73 16.40 4.85
N ILE A 132 3.06 15.70 3.92
CA ILE A 132 2.55 16.30 2.69
C ILE A 132 1.43 17.32 2.96
N GLN A 133 0.57 17.07 3.94
CA GLN A 133 -0.46 18.02 4.37
C GLN A 133 0.15 19.26 5.03
N ALA A 134 1.14 19.09 5.89
CA ALA A 134 1.83 20.18 6.59
C ALA A 134 2.65 21.07 5.63
N SER A 135 3.22 20.47 4.58
CA SER A 135 4.02 21.18 3.57
C SER A 135 3.19 22.09 2.64
N ARG A 136 1.85 21.96 2.64
CA ARG A 136 1.01 22.78 1.78
C ARG A 136 0.96 24.25 2.24
N PRO A 137 0.99 25.21 1.30
CA PRO A 137 0.85 26.63 1.61
C PRO A 137 -0.42 26.88 2.44
N PRO A 138 -0.41 27.83 3.40
CA PRO A 138 -1.59 28.16 4.20
C PRO A 138 -2.85 28.49 3.38
N THR A 139 -2.67 29.10 2.20
CA THR A 139 -3.71 29.44 1.23
C THR A 139 -4.37 28.21 0.57
N GLU A 140 -3.72 27.05 0.60
CA GLU A 140 -4.23 25.78 0.05
C GLU A 140 -4.59 24.74 1.14
N ARG A 141 -4.68 25.19 2.41
CA ARG A 141 -5.08 24.32 3.54
C ARG A 141 -6.57 23.99 3.59
N LEU A 142 -7.34 24.40 2.58
CA LEU A 142 -8.71 23.96 2.35
C LEU A 142 -8.71 22.53 1.80
N PHE A 143 -8.33 21.57 2.63
CA PHE A 143 -8.46 20.16 2.31
C PHE A 143 -9.12 19.40 3.47
N GLU A 144 -9.86 18.37 3.13
CA GLU A 144 -10.49 17.50 4.11
C GLU A 144 -9.46 16.51 4.68
N ASN A 145 -9.27 16.54 6.00
CA ASN A 145 -8.43 15.56 6.69
C ASN A 145 -9.25 14.29 6.96
N ARG A 146 -9.27 13.38 5.98
CA ARG A 146 -9.92 12.07 6.09
C ARG A 146 -8.92 10.99 6.48
N GLY A 147 -9.41 9.95 7.12
CA GLY A 147 -8.65 8.74 7.38
C GLY A 147 -9.54 7.56 7.73
N ARG A 148 -8.90 6.44 8.05
CA ARG A 148 -9.51 5.18 8.42
C ARG A 148 -8.92 4.68 9.74
N ILE A 149 -9.77 4.18 10.62
CA ILE A 149 -9.35 3.44 11.82
C ILE A 149 -9.81 1.99 11.65
N ILE A 150 -8.89 1.04 11.80
CA ILE A 150 -9.15 -0.39 11.83
C ILE A 150 -8.91 -0.85 13.27
N CYS A 151 -10.00 -1.03 14.02
CA CYS A 151 -9.94 -1.54 15.38
C CYS A 151 -10.09 -3.07 15.36
N ILE A 152 -9.10 -3.78 15.89
CA ILE A 152 -9.13 -5.23 16.06
C ILE A 152 -9.25 -5.49 17.56
N THR A 153 -10.47 -5.86 17.96
CA THR A 153 -10.90 -6.00 19.36
C THR A 153 -11.88 -7.16 19.50
N SER A 154 -12.21 -7.51 20.73
CA SER A 154 -13.27 -8.45 21.05
C SER A 154 -14.42 -7.72 21.74
N ALA A 155 -15.62 -7.83 21.19
CA ALA A 155 -16.83 -7.35 21.81
C ALA A 155 -17.70 -8.52 22.25
N ARG A 156 -18.38 -8.35 23.40
CA ARG A 156 -19.24 -9.40 23.97
C ARG A 156 -20.60 -9.47 23.29
N ASP A 157 -21.11 -8.32 22.86
CA ASP A 157 -22.44 -8.11 22.32
C ASP A 157 -22.48 -6.85 21.44
N ASP A 158 -23.59 -6.69 20.73
CA ASP A 158 -23.83 -5.55 19.82
C ASP A 158 -23.91 -4.20 20.56
N ASP A 159 -24.31 -4.21 21.84
CA ASP A 159 -24.41 -3.00 22.66
C ASP A 159 -23.01 -2.45 23.00
N SER A 160 -22.06 -3.34 23.32
CA SER A 160 -20.66 -3.00 23.50
C SER A 160 -20.07 -2.37 22.22
N ILE A 161 -20.39 -2.94 21.06
CA ILE A 161 -19.95 -2.43 19.75
C ILE A 161 -20.54 -1.04 19.48
N ARG A 162 -21.82 -0.85 19.76
CA ARG A 162 -22.50 0.45 19.61
C ARG A 162 -21.89 1.49 20.55
N SER A 163 -21.60 1.11 21.79
CA SER A 163 -20.94 1.98 22.77
C SER A 163 -19.56 2.44 22.29
N LEU A 164 -18.74 1.55 21.73
CA LEU A 164 -17.45 1.91 21.15
C LEU A 164 -17.59 2.89 19.99
N ALA A 165 -18.57 2.67 19.10
CA ALA A 165 -18.84 3.57 17.99
C ALA A 165 -19.31 4.95 18.46
N GLU A 166 -20.15 5.01 19.49
CA GLU A 166 -20.60 6.26 20.10
C GLU A 166 -19.46 7.02 20.78
N ILE A 167 -18.59 6.32 21.51
CA ILE A 167 -17.39 6.91 22.12
C ILE A 167 -16.47 7.50 21.03
N ALA A 168 -16.23 6.74 19.95
CA ALA A 168 -15.43 7.23 18.83
C ALA A 168 -16.03 8.49 18.20
N LEU A 169 -17.35 8.51 17.97
CA LEU A 169 -18.03 9.67 17.42
C LEU A 169 -17.87 10.90 18.33
N ASN A 170 -18.10 10.71 19.63
CA ASN A 170 -18.02 11.80 20.60
C ASN A 170 -16.59 12.37 20.68
N THR A 171 -15.58 11.51 20.70
CA THR A 171 -14.18 11.94 20.67
C THR A 171 -13.84 12.68 19.38
N LEU A 172 -14.30 12.20 18.22
CA LEU A 172 -14.09 12.86 16.94
C LEU A 172 -14.73 14.26 16.88
N VAL A 173 -15.98 14.38 17.37
CA VAL A 173 -16.66 15.68 17.47
C VAL A 173 -15.90 16.65 18.37
N GLN A 174 -15.39 16.17 19.51
CA GLN A 174 -14.58 16.99 20.40
C GLN A 174 -13.26 17.44 19.75
N GLN A 175 -12.58 16.54 19.03
CA GLN A 175 -11.33 16.88 18.34
C GLN A 175 -11.55 17.89 17.21
N ASN A 176 -12.63 17.75 16.44
CA ASN A 176 -12.98 18.73 15.40
C ASN A 176 -13.27 20.11 16.00
N LYS A 177 -13.94 20.19 17.16
CA LYS A 177 -14.14 21.46 17.87
C LYS A 177 -12.81 22.11 18.28
N LYS A 178 -11.85 21.32 18.79
CA LYS A 178 -10.51 21.81 19.15
C LYS A 178 -9.76 22.30 17.92
N ALA A 179 -9.80 21.56 16.81
CA ALA A 179 -9.14 21.92 15.56
C ALA A 179 -9.67 23.25 14.98
N SER A 180 -10.97 23.48 15.05
CA SER A 180 -11.58 24.74 14.61
C SER A 180 -11.26 25.94 15.52
N ALA A 181 -11.02 25.71 16.81
CA ALA A 181 -10.67 26.77 17.77
C ALA A 181 -9.22 27.28 17.65
N VAL A 182 -8.35 26.54 16.96
CA VAL A 182 -6.90 26.86 16.82
C VAL A 182 -6.60 27.73 15.58
N GLN A 183 -7.61 28.13 14.80
CA GLN A 183 -7.40 29.14 13.74
C GLN A 183 -7.28 30.55 14.33
N PRO A 184 -6.29 31.36 13.94
CA PRO A 184 -6.26 32.78 14.30
C PRO A 184 -7.43 33.49 13.63
N SER A 185 -8.10 34.35 14.42
CA SER A 185 -9.24 35.15 14.00
C SER A 185 -8.94 36.01 12.77
N THR A 186 -9.56 35.71 11.63
CA THR A 186 -9.90 36.71 10.62
C THR A 186 -11.19 36.33 9.89
N THR A 187 -12.20 37.18 10.13
CA THR A 187 -13.33 37.56 9.27
C THR A 187 -14.22 36.49 8.63
N THR A 188 -15.49 36.56 9.05
CA THR A 188 -16.72 36.15 8.37
C THR A 188 -16.66 36.19 6.84
N ASP A 189 -17.08 35.10 6.20
CA ASP A 189 -18.16 35.18 5.21
C ASP A 189 -18.86 33.83 4.96
N SER A 190 -20.15 33.95 4.68
CA SER A 190 -21.17 32.92 4.50
C SER A 190 -21.16 32.28 3.10
N SER A 191 -21.46 30.96 2.99
CA SER A 191 -22.41 30.42 1.99
C SER A 191 -22.57 28.87 2.03
N SER A 192 -23.82 28.43 2.21
CA SER A 192 -24.54 27.20 1.76
C SER A 192 -23.87 25.80 1.67
N PRO A 193 -24.50 24.73 2.18
CA PRO A 193 -24.09 23.34 1.91
C PRO A 193 -24.75 22.77 0.63
N PRO A 194 -24.06 21.92 -0.17
CA PRO A 194 -24.71 21.12 -1.20
C PRO A 194 -25.21 19.77 -0.68
N GLN A 195 -26.34 19.32 -1.22
CA GLN A 195 -26.98 18.00 -1.04
C GLN A 195 -26.11 16.85 -1.57
N VAL A 196 -26.21 15.64 -0.97
CA VAL A 196 -25.91 14.36 -1.64
C VAL A 196 -26.79 13.22 -1.09
N ASN A 197 -27.20 12.29 -1.97
CA ASN A 197 -27.82 10.99 -1.62
C ASN A 197 -26.99 9.82 -2.20
N ASN A 198 -26.71 8.80 -1.39
CA ASN A 198 -26.74 7.33 -1.63
C ASN A 198 -25.94 6.57 -0.54
N GLN A 199 -26.52 5.49 0.03
CA GLN A 199 -26.00 4.61 1.10
C GLN A 199 -25.90 3.13 0.61
N PRO A 200 -25.08 2.21 1.21
CA PRO A 200 -25.02 1.93 2.66
C PRO A 200 -23.62 1.79 3.29
N THR A 201 -23.44 2.53 4.38
CA THR A 201 -22.61 2.29 5.57
C THR A 201 -23.43 2.95 6.70
N THR A 202 -23.42 2.45 7.95
CA THR A 202 -24.19 3.14 9.00
C THR A 202 -23.51 4.47 9.30
N GLU A 203 -24.02 5.54 8.68
CA GLU A 203 -23.52 6.89 8.87
C GLU A 203 -23.93 7.39 10.25
N MET A 204 -22.93 7.75 11.04
CA MET A 204 -23.07 8.31 12.37
C MET A 204 -22.70 9.80 12.34
N GLY A 205 -23.42 10.61 13.11
CA GLY A 205 -23.14 12.04 13.24
C GLY A 205 -23.32 12.85 11.96
N GLY A 206 -24.32 12.53 11.13
CA GLY A 206 -24.64 13.29 9.92
C GLY A 206 -23.65 13.09 8.77
N GLY A 207 -23.05 11.90 8.65
CA GLY A 207 -22.09 11.56 7.58
C GLY A 207 -20.62 11.81 7.93
N LEU A 208 -20.32 12.24 9.16
CA LEU A 208 -18.95 12.49 9.63
C LEU A 208 -18.14 11.20 9.82
N MET A 209 -18.81 10.11 10.19
CA MET A 209 -18.19 8.82 10.45
C MET A 209 -19.04 7.69 9.86
N GLY A 210 -18.42 6.84 9.04
CA GLY A 210 -19.00 5.56 8.65
C GLY A 210 -18.44 4.45 9.55
N VAL A 211 -19.31 3.59 10.06
CA VAL A 211 -18.91 2.44 10.88
C VAL A 211 -19.29 1.16 10.14
N GLU A 212 -18.32 0.27 10.00
CA GLU A 212 -18.51 -1.09 9.51
C GLU A 212 -17.95 -2.06 10.54
N VAL A 213 -18.76 -3.06 10.91
CA VAL A 213 -18.41 -4.07 11.90
C VAL A 213 -18.31 -5.40 11.17
N ILE A 214 -17.15 -6.05 11.29
CA ILE A 214 -16.90 -7.33 10.65
C ILE A 214 -16.50 -8.36 11.70
N VAL A 215 -17.35 -9.35 11.91
CA VAL A 215 -17.06 -10.49 12.79
C VAL A 215 -16.33 -11.55 11.99
N CYS A 216 -15.15 -11.97 12.47
CA CYS A 216 -14.39 -13.03 11.82
C CYS A 216 -13.61 -13.89 12.85
N ARG A 217 -13.25 -15.10 12.43
CA ARG A 217 -12.29 -15.92 13.20
C ARG A 217 -10.90 -15.33 13.04
N ALA A 218 -10.07 -15.41 14.09
CA ALA A 218 -8.69 -14.94 14.07
C ALA A 218 -7.86 -15.53 12.91
N SER A 219 -8.08 -16.81 12.57
CA SER A 219 -7.41 -17.47 11.44
C SER A 219 -7.79 -16.93 10.06
N ALA A 220 -8.92 -16.22 9.95
CA ALA A 220 -9.39 -15.60 8.72
C ALA A 220 -9.04 -14.11 8.61
N LEU A 221 -8.46 -13.51 9.67
CA LEU A 221 -8.25 -12.07 9.77
C LEU A 221 -7.32 -11.52 8.69
N ALA A 222 -6.22 -12.22 8.38
CA ALA A 222 -5.29 -11.81 7.32
C ALA A 222 -5.97 -11.75 5.95
N ASN A 223 -6.80 -12.74 5.63
CA ASN A 223 -7.57 -12.76 4.38
C ASN A 223 -8.61 -11.63 4.34
N LEU A 224 -9.26 -11.33 5.46
CA LEU A 224 -10.20 -10.23 5.57
C LEU A 224 -9.51 -8.88 5.33
N LEU A 225 -8.39 -8.62 6.01
CA LEU A 225 -7.62 -7.39 5.83
C LEU A 225 -7.10 -7.26 4.40
N GLY A 226 -6.67 -8.36 3.77
CA GLY A 226 -6.29 -8.38 2.35
C GLY A 226 -7.42 -7.90 1.42
N ARG A 227 -8.68 -8.27 1.71
CA ARG A 227 -9.85 -7.77 0.95
C ARG A 227 -10.11 -6.29 1.20
N LEU A 228 -9.91 -5.80 2.44
CA LEU A 228 -10.05 -4.38 2.75
C LEU A 228 -9.06 -3.51 1.97
N ILE A 229 -7.86 -4.02 1.65
CA ILE A 229 -6.90 -3.32 0.77
C ILE A 229 -7.50 -3.14 -0.62
N ILE A 230 -8.01 -4.23 -1.21
CA ILE A 230 -8.61 -4.26 -2.55
C ILE A 230 -9.75 -3.23 -2.65
N HIS A 231 -10.66 -3.23 -1.68
CA HIS A 231 -11.81 -2.32 -1.69
C HIS A 231 -11.47 -0.86 -1.38
N SER A 232 -10.33 -0.58 -0.75
CA SER A 232 -9.98 0.77 -0.29
C SER A 232 -8.95 1.51 -1.12
N ALA A 233 -8.12 0.77 -1.84
CA ALA A 233 -6.94 1.31 -2.50
C ALA A 233 -7.08 1.39 -4.02
N ASP A 234 -8.29 1.22 -4.56
CA ASP A 234 -8.54 1.03 -6.01
C ASP A 234 -7.64 -0.06 -6.61
N ALA A 235 -7.23 -1.03 -5.79
CA ALA A 235 -6.39 -2.14 -6.22
C ALA A 235 -7.27 -3.18 -6.93
N HIS A 236 -6.96 -3.50 -8.18
CA HIS A 236 -7.71 -4.49 -8.94
C HIS A 236 -7.42 -5.91 -8.43
N ALA A 237 -8.48 -6.64 -8.06
CA ALA A 237 -8.36 -8.03 -7.64
C ALA A 237 -8.03 -8.95 -8.83
N GLY A 238 -6.87 -9.60 -8.76
CA GLY A 238 -6.53 -10.89 -9.40
C GLY A 238 -6.97 -11.11 -10.85
N LEU A 239 -6.08 -10.81 -11.81
CA LEU A 239 -6.21 -11.35 -13.16
C LEU A 239 -5.86 -12.85 -13.14
N ARG A 240 -6.79 -13.73 -13.54
CA ARG A 240 -6.51 -15.16 -13.71
C ARG A 240 -5.96 -15.39 -15.12
N ALA A 241 -4.64 -15.53 -15.22
CA ALA A 241 -3.93 -15.73 -16.49
C ALA A 241 -3.02 -16.96 -16.45
N THR A 242 -2.70 -17.51 -17.62
CA THR A 242 -1.75 -18.63 -17.76
C THR A 242 -0.39 -18.10 -18.19
N GLN A 243 0.68 -18.61 -17.57
CA GLN A 243 2.05 -18.36 -17.97
C GLN A 243 2.37 -19.13 -19.27
N THR A 244 3.04 -18.48 -20.21
CA THR A 244 3.74 -19.17 -21.31
C THR A 244 5.22 -19.37 -20.99
N ALA A 245 5.82 -20.37 -21.65
CA ALA A 245 7.26 -20.58 -21.58
C ALA A 245 7.96 -19.30 -22.04
N ALA A 246 8.87 -18.79 -21.21
CA ALA A 246 9.69 -17.63 -21.56
C ALA A 246 10.59 -18.04 -22.74
N GLU A 247 10.33 -17.51 -23.94
CA GLU A 247 11.36 -17.46 -24.96
C GLU A 247 12.44 -16.50 -24.46
N ALA A 248 13.68 -16.98 -24.39
CA ALA A 248 14.82 -16.19 -23.96
C ALA A 248 15.13 -15.13 -25.01
N SER A 249 14.39 -14.02 -24.99
CA SER A 249 14.80 -12.81 -25.69
C SER A 249 15.66 -11.99 -24.75
N GLU A 250 16.98 -12.09 -24.93
CA GLU A 250 17.92 -11.14 -24.34
C GLU A 250 17.54 -9.74 -24.84
N SER A 251 17.35 -8.79 -23.92
CA SER A 251 17.09 -7.34 -24.15
C SER A 251 15.63 -6.83 -24.19
N GLY A 252 14.66 -7.59 -23.68
CA GLY A 252 13.31 -7.06 -23.44
C GLY A 252 13.16 -6.40 -22.06
N GLY A 253 13.66 -5.18 -21.87
CA GLY A 253 13.16 -4.33 -20.79
C GLY A 253 11.63 -4.17 -20.90
N ALA A 254 10.96 -3.59 -19.90
CA ALA A 254 9.51 -3.31 -19.95
C ALA A 254 9.05 -2.43 -21.14
N GLY A 255 9.91 -2.12 -22.11
CA GLY A 255 9.61 -1.35 -23.32
C GLY A 255 8.68 -2.01 -24.33
N GLY A 256 8.09 -3.17 -24.04
CA GLY A 256 7.03 -3.78 -24.85
C GLY A 256 5.61 -3.41 -24.42
N CYS A 257 5.41 -2.74 -23.28
CA CYS A 257 4.08 -2.34 -22.83
C CYS A 257 3.72 -0.94 -23.37
N ASN A 258 2.76 -0.90 -24.28
CA ASN A 258 2.12 0.35 -24.72
C ASN A 258 0.94 0.77 -23.81
N GLY A 259 0.58 -0.07 -22.82
CA GLY A 259 -0.53 0.15 -21.89
C GLY A 259 -0.09 0.65 -20.52
N ALA A 260 -1.05 0.80 -19.62
CA ALA A 260 -0.78 1.19 -18.24
C ALA A 260 0.06 0.14 -17.51
N LEU A 261 0.77 0.60 -16.48
CA LEU A 261 1.74 -0.17 -15.69
C LEU A 261 1.36 -0.02 -14.21
N TRP A 262 1.33 -1.15 -13.50
CA TRP A 262 0.92 -1.20 -12.09
C TRP A 262 1.92 -1.99 -11.26
N ARG A 263 2.16 -1.55 -10.03
CA ARG A 263 2.90 -2.33 -9.04
C ARG A 263 2.09 -3.56 -8.67
N VAL A 264 2.80 -4.64 -8.36
CA VAL A 264 2.19 -5.87 -7.88
C VAL A 264 2.93 -6.41 -6.68
N THR A 265 2.21 -7.16 -5.87
CA THR A 265 2.77 -7.89 -4.73
C THR A 265 2.17 -9.29 -4.68
N PRO A 266 2.97 -10.34 -4.40
CA PRO A 266 2.42 -11.68 -4.22
C PRO A 266 1.51 -11.72 -2.99
N ALA A 267 0.36 -12.37 -3.10
CA ALA A 267 -0.58 -12.55 -1.99
C ALA A 267 -0.03 -13.49 -0.89
N ASP A 268 0.82 -14.45 -1.28
CA ASP A 268 1.56 -15.32 -0.37
C ASP A 268 3.03 -15.33 -0.79
N VAL A 269 3.83 -14.51 -0.11
CA VAL A 269 5.27 -14.34 -0.36
C VAL A 269 6.06 -15.61 0.00
N ALA A 270 5.60 -16.36 1.00
CA ALA A 270 6.31 -17.50 1.56
C ALA A 270 6.08 -18.79 0.76
N SER A 271 5.01 -18.86 -0.05
CA SER A 271 4.76 -20.03 -0.88
C SER A 271 5.88 -20.26 -1.90
N ARG A 272 6.27 -21.54 -2.06
CA ARG A 272 7.28 -21.94 -3.04
C ARG A 272 6.96 -21.46 -4.47
N PRO A 273 5.71 -21.54 -4.98
CA PRO A 273 5.38 -21.04 -6.31
C PRO A 273 5.64 -19.53 -6.46
N SER A 274 5.19 -18.72 -5.50
CA SER A 274 5.43 -17.27 -5.52
C SER A 274 6.92 -16.94 -5.42
N ALA A 275 7.65 -17.58 -4.49
CA ALA A 275 9.07 -17.34 -4.30
C ALA A 275 9.89 -17.67 -5.57
N CYS A 276 9.57 -18.78 -6.26
CA CYS A 276 10.19 -19.11 -7.53
C CYS A 276 9.91 -18.05 -8.60
N LEU A 277 8.66 -17.61 -8.72
CA LEU A 277 8.26 -16.61 -9.71
C LEU A 277 8.92 -15.25 -9.43
N VAL A 278 8.88 -14.77 -8.18
CA VAL A 278 9.50 -13.50 -7.78
C VAL A 278 10.99 -13.51 -8.06
N ASN A 279 11.71 -14.56 -7.65
CA ASN A 279 13.15 -14.68 -7.92
C ASN A 279 13.45 -14.75 -9.43
N PHE A 280 12.62 -15.42 -10.22
CA PHE A 280 12.78 -15.46 -11.67
C PHE A 280 12.71 -14.04 -12.27
N LEU A 281 11.75 -13.23 -11.82
CA LEU A 281 11.57 -11.86 -12.29
C LEU A 281 12.71 -10.94 -11.82
N LEU A 282 13.08 -11.01 -10.55
CA LEU A 282 14.16 -10.21 -9.97
C LEU A 282 15.53 -10.47 -10.62
N ASN A 283 15.73 -11.65 -11.22
CA ASN A 283 16.91 -11.97 -12.03
C ASN A 283 16.89 -11.35 -13.44
N GLY A 284 16.02 -10.38 -13.71
CA GLY A 284 15.96 -9.62 -14.96
C GLY A 284 15.16 -10.28 -16.07
N ARG A 285 14.39 -11.33 -15.77
CA ARG A 285 13.50 -11.99 -16.73
C ARG A 285 12.08 -11.44 -16.61
N SER A 286 11.29 -11.63 -17.66
CA SER A 286 9.87 -11.26 -17.69
C SER A 286 8.99 -12.46 -18.00
N VAL A 287 7.71 -12.36 -17.66
CA VAL A 287 6.71 -13.39 -17.91
C VAL A 287 5.53 -12.77 -18.65
N THR A 288 5.23 -13.27 -19.83
CA THR A 288 4.02 -12.91 -20.57
C THR A 288 2.83 -13.69 -20.06
N LEU A 289 1.71 -13.00 -19.84
CA LEU A 289 0.47 -13.54 -19.32
C LEU A 289 -0.58 -13.61 -20.43
N GLU A 290 -1.09 -14.82 -20.64
CA GLU A 290 -2.14 -15.09 -21.62
C GLU A 290 -3.51 -15.25 -20.96
N VAL A 291 -4.54 -14.71 -21.61
CA VAL A 291 -5.93 -14.91 -21.23
C VAL A 291 -6.61 -15.77 -22.31
N PRO A 292 -7.35 -16.82 -21.93
CA PRO A 292 -8.13 -17.61 -22.89
C PRO A 292 -9.18 -16.75 -23.58
N VAL A 293 -9.20 -16.74 -24.92
CA VAL A 293 -10.23 -16.04 -25.68
C VAL A 293 -11.44 -16.96 -25.78
N ARG A 294 -12.54 -16.57 -25.11
CA ARG A 294 -13.77 -17.38 -24.93
C ARG A 294 -14.41 -17.93 -26.22
N LYS A 295 -14.03 -17.46 -27.41
CA LYS A 295 -14.71 -17.76 -28.68
C LYS A 295 -13.87 -18.49 -29.74
N SER A 296 -12.54 -18.63 -29.61
CA SER A 296 -11.72 -19.17 -30.72
C SER A 296 -10.71 -20.25 -30.32
N GLY A 297 -10.62 -20.63 -29.04
CA GLY A 297 -9.53 -21.50 -28.57
C GLY A 297 -8.13 -20.87 -28.66
N CYS A 298 -8.04 -19.65 -29.20
CA CYS A 298 -6.82 -18.87 -29.29
C CYS A 298 -6.51 -18.23 -27.93
N ARG A 299 -5.22 -18.14 -27.60
CA ARG A 299 -4.73 -17.44 -26.42
C ARG A 299 -4.19 -16.09 -26.87
N SER A 300 -4.55 -15.03 -26.16
CA SER A 300 -4.00 -13.71 -26.40
C SER A 300 -3.08 -13.34 -25.27
N ALA A 301 -1.84 -12.99 -25.59
CA ALA A 301 -0.99 -12.25 -24.67
C ALA A 301 -1.72 -10.97 -24.29
N SER A 302 -1.76 -10.69 -22.99
CA SER A 302 -2.55 -9.59 -22.43
C SER A 302 -1.72 -8.68 -21.53
N HIS A 303 -0.76 -9.24 -20.81
CA HIS A 303 0.06 -8.51 -19.86
C HIS A 303 1.49 -9.08 -19.84
N VAL A 304 2.42 -8.29 -19.34
CA VAL A 304 3.77 -8.73 -18.99
C VAL A 304 4.00 -8.43 -17.53
N LEU A 305 4.51 -9.42 -16.81
CA LEU A 305 5.00 -9.32 -15.45
C LEU A 305 6.53 -9.24 -15.50
N ALA A 306 7.12 -8.22 -14.89
CA ALA A 306 8.58 -7.98 -14.91
C ALA A 306 9.04 -7.33 -13.60
N ALA A 307 10.35 -7.42 -13.33
CA ALA A 307 10.97 -6.63 -12.26
C ALA A 307 11.77 -5.46 -12.84
N GLN A 308 11.68 -4.30 -12.20
CA GLN A 308 12.47 -3.12 -12.52
C GLN A 308 12.95 -2.47 -11.22
N GLY A 309 14.27 -2.28 -11.07
CA GLY A 309 14.84 -1.67 -9.86
C GLY A 309 14.61 -2.46 -8.57
N GLY A 310 14.39 -3.77 -8.67
CA GLY A 310 14.04 -4.64 -7.52
C GLY A 310 12.54 -4.67 -7.20
N GLU A 311 11.71 -3.96 -7.97
CA GLU A 311 10.27 -3.86 -7.75
C GLU A 311 9.51 -4.64 -8.82
N LEU A 312 8.35 -5.19 -8.48
CA LEU A 312 7.55 -5.99 -9.39
C LEU A 312 6.44 -5.15 -10.05
N TRP A 313 6.27 -5.34 -11.34
CA TRP A 313 5.34 -4.59 -12.17
C TRP A 313 4.58 -5.50 -13.12
N ILE A 314 3.30 -5.18 -13.34
CA ILE A 314 2.48 -5.73 -14.41
C ILE A 314 2.15 -4.62 -15.40
N GLY A 315 2.39 -4.85 -16.68
CA GLY A 315 2.05 -3.91 -17.76
C GLY A 315 1.04 -4.54 -18.70
N ALA A 316 0.03 -3.79 -19.12
CA ALA A 316 -0.89 -4.23 -20.17
C ALA A 316 -0.18 -4.21 -21.53
N LEU A 317 -0.24 -5.34 -22.23
CA LEU A 317 0.11 -5.41 -23.65
C LEU A 317 -1.06 -4.81 -24.43
N GLY A 318 -0.80 -3.71 -25.14
CA GLY A 318 -1.80 -3.08 -25.99
C GLY A 318 -2.34 -4.05 -27.05
N GLY A 319 -3.58 -3.83 -27.49
CA GLY A 319 -4.11 -4.49 -28.67
C GLY A 319 -3.43 -3.98 -29.95
N ARG A 320 -3.90 -4.46 -31.11
CA ARG A 320 -3.40 -3.98 -32.41
C ARG A 320 -3.42 -2.46 -32.46
N THR A 321 -2.30 -1.86 -32.81
CA THR A 321 -2.19 -0.41 -32.93
C THR A 321 -2.27 0.01 -34.39
N PRO A 322 -2.64 1.28 -34.71
CA PRO A 322 -2.58 1.80 -36.08
C PRO A 322 -1.18 1.74 -36.70
N TYR A 323 -0.14 1.44 -35.90
CA TYR A 323 1.26 1.34 -36.31
C TYR A 323 1.70 -0.10 -36.61
N ASP A 324 0.82 -1.10 -36.50
CA ASP A 324 1.19 -2.50 -36.72
C ASP A 324 1.54 -2.79 -38.20
N ASP A 325 1.15 -1.91 -39.12
CA ASP A 325 1.49 -1.97 -40.54
C ASP A 325 2.06 -0.61 -41.00
N PRO A 326 3.29 -0.25 -40.57
CA PRO A 326 3.88 1.02 -40.95
C PRO A 326 4.25 0.99 -42.44
N PRO A 327 4.13 2.12 -43.17
CA PRO A 327 4.56 2.19 -44.56
C PRO A 327 6.04 1.82 -44.65
N ALA A 328 6.41 1.13 -45.74
CA ALA A 328 7.78 0.71 -45.94
C ALA A 328 8.73 1.91 -45.94
N LEU A 329 9.84 1.82 -45.18
CA LEU A 329 10.85 2.88 -45.11
C LEU A 329 11.36 3.27 -46.51
N SER A 330 11.39 2.33 -47.45
CA SER A 330 11.80 2.51 -48.83
C SER A 330 10.86 3.40 -49.65
N GLU A 331 9.60 3.52 -49.25
CA GLU A 331 8.56 4.31 -49.94
C GLU A 331 8.45 5.73 -49.38
N GLY A 332 9.06 5.99 -48.21
CA GLY A 332 9.09 7.28 -47.57
C GLY A 332 10.21 8.20 -48.07
N ALA A 333 10.29 9.40 -47.48
CA ALA A 333 11.34 10.37 -47.75
C ALA A 333 12.72 9.77 -47.44
N GLY A 334 13.62 9.78 -48.44
CA GLY A 334 14.95 9.19 -48.32
C GLY A 334 14.99 7.65 -48.42
N GLY A 335 13.87 6.98 -48.63
CA GLY A 335 13.81 5.50 -48.68
C GLY A 335 14.58 4.84 -49.83
N ARG A 336 14.89 5.61 -50.88
CA ARG A 336 15.70 5.17 -52.04
C ARG A 336 17.19 5.48 -51.91
N VAL A 337 17.61 6.17 -50.83
CA VAL A 337 19.01 6.47 -50.56
C VAL A 337 19.68 5.20 -50.02
N THR A 338 20.77 4.77 -50.67
CA THR A 338 21.43 3.49 -50.37
C THR A 338 22.71 3.65 -49.56
N ASP A 339 23.21 4.87 -49.38
CA ASP A 339 24.51 5.20 -48.77
C ASP A 339 24.38 5.84 -47.38
N TYR A 340 23.32 5.53 -46.64
CA TYR A 340 23.19 5.95 -45.25
C TYR A 340 24.40 5.54 -44.41
N ARG A 341 24.98 6.50 -43.68
CA ARG A 341 26.08 6.25 -42.74
C ARG A 341 25.58 5.69 -41.41
N THR A 342 24.83 4.59 -41.45
CA THR A 342 24.25 3.92 -40.28
C THR A 342 25.32 3.57 -39.25
N SER A 343 26.46 3.04 -39.69
CA SER A 343 27.57 2.64 -38.82
C SER A 343 28.19 3.82 -38.06
N SER A 344 28.35 4.99 -38.68
CA SER A 344 28.89 6.18 -37.98
C SER A 344 27.87 6.83 -37.06
N ASN A 345 26.59 6.73 -37.36
CA ASN A 345 25.54 7.27 -36.49
C ASN A 345 25.32 6.36 -35.27
N HIS A 346 25.49 5.05 -35.43
CA HIS A 346 25.39 4.08 -34.33
C HIS A 346 26.52 4.25 -33.30
N SER A 347 27.71 4.72 -33.72
CA SER A 347 28.81 5.02 -32.78
C SER A 347 28.63 6.33 -32.00
N VAL A 348 27.76 7.23 -32.46
CA VAL A 348 27.44 8.50 -31.78
C VAL A 348 26.33 8.34 -30.73
N ALA A 349 25.43 7.38 -30.92
CA ALA A 349 24.30 7.15 -30.01
C ALA A 349 24.72 6.81 -28.55
N PRO A 350 25.71 5.95 -28.29
CA PRO A 350 26.19 5.64 -26.94
C PRO A 350 26.77 6.87 -26.22
N THR A 351 27.41 7.77 -26.98
CA THR A 351 28.06 8.99 -26.47
C THR A 351 27.06 10.06 -26.03
N ARG A 352 25.80 9.97 -26.49
CA ARG A 352 24.71 10.88 -26.13
C ARG A 352 23.66 10.26 -25.20
N MET A 353 23.89 9.05 -24.70
CA MET A 353 22.96 8.36 -23.83
C MET A 353 22.83 9.11 -22.50
N ARG A 354 21.60 9.54 -22.17
CA ARG A 354 21.34 10.26 -20.92
C ARG A 354 21.64 9.34 -19.75
N ARG A 355 22.61 9.72 -18.92
CA ARG A 355 22.85 9.08 -17.63
C ARG A 355 22.10 9.86 -16.55
N PRO A 356 21.40 9.19 -15.63
CA PRO A 356 20.84 9.88 -14.48
C PRO A 356 21.97 10.50 -13.67
N ASP A 357 21.92 11.82 -13.49
CA ASP A 357 22.85 12.53 -12.62
C ASP A 357 22.50 12.21 -11.15
N ARG A 358 23.42 11.55 -10.45
CA ARG A 358 23.24 11.13 -9.06
C ARG A 358 23.86 12.11 -8.06
N SER A 359 24.47 13.21 -8.51
CA SER A 359 25.24 14.13 -7.67
C SER A 359 24.43 14.92 -6.63
N CYS A 360 23.09 14.95 -6.72
CA CYS A 360 22.24 15.71 -5.80
C CYS A 360 21.69 14.91 -4.59
N ARG A 361 22.05 13.63 -4.39
CA ARG A 361 21.49 12.81 -3.28
C ARG A 361 22.32 12.76 -2.00
N ASP A 362 23.59 13.19 -2.01
CA ASP A 362 24.54 12.98 -0.90
C ASP A 362 25.20 14.27 -0.38
N THR A 363 24.44 15.34 -0.15
CA THR A 363 24.94 16.49 0.65
C THR A 363 24.15 16.62 1.95
N PRO A 364 24.77 16.42 3.13
CA PRO A 364 24.16 16.81 4.40
C PRO A 364 24.00 18.35 4.44
N PRO A 365 22.98 18.90 5.13
CA PRO A 365 22.77 20.32 5.17
C PRO A 365 23.86 20.98 6.02
N THR A 366 24.90 21.47 5.37
CA THR A 366 25.82 22.42 6.01
C THR A 366 25.36 23.81 5.63
N GLY A 367 24.87 24.53 6.62
CA GLY A 367 24.37 25.89 6.45
C GLY A 367 25.51 26.82 6.13
N HIS A 368 25.64 27.24 4.88
CA HIS A 368 26.28 28.49 4.50
C HIS A 368 25.57 29.06 3.28
N SER A 369 25.03 30.26 3.44
CA SER A 369 24.49 31.08 2.36
C SER A 369 25.62 31.49 1.41
N PRO A 370 25.37 31.48 0.08
CA PRO A 370 26.05 32.41 -0.80
C PRO A 370 25.06 33.33 -1.48
N SER A 371 25.41 34.61 -1.42
CA SER A 371 24.90 35.72 -2.20
C SER A 371 24.88 35.44 -3.72
N HIS A 372 23.74 35.77 -4.34
CA HIS A 372 23.48 36.19 -5.72
C HIS A 372 24.69 36.59 -6.61
N PRO A 373 24.62 36.41 -7.96
CA PRO A 373 23.70 37.19 -8.79
C PRO A 373 22.90 36.44 -9.86
N LEU A 374 21.75 37.04 -10.15
CA LEU A 374 20.79 36.73 -11.21
C LEU A 374 21.46 36.74 -12.59
N SER A 375 21.22 35.70 -13.39
CA SER A 375 21.34 35.78 -14.84
C SER A 375 19.99 35.41 -15.48
N TYR A 376 19.33 36.43 -16.00
CA TYR A 376 18.24 36.28 -16.98
C TYR A 376 18.80 35.63 -18.25
N SER A 377 18.11 34.61 -18.77
CA SER A 377 18.16 34.28 -20.19
C SER A 377 16.76 33.91 -20.67
N THR A 378 16.28 34.80 -21.53
CA THR A 378 15.08 34.78 -22.36
C THR A 378 14.94 33.51 -23.19
N TRP A 379 13.70 33.05 -23.34
CA TRP A 379 13.30 32.11 -24.39
C TRP A 379 12.70 32.94 -25.53
N ASP A 380 13.32 32.86 -26.71
CA ASP A 380 12.74 33.30 -27.98
C ASP A 380 12.11 32.10 -28.70
N LEU A 381 10.83 32.28 -29.05
CA LEU A 381 9.90 31.49 -29.90
C LEU A 381 9.70 29.99 -29.61
#